data_AF-J1GQP5-F1
#
_entry.id   AF-J1GQP5-F1
#
_cell.length_a   1.000
_cell.length_b   1.000
_cell.length_c   1.000
_cell.angle_alpha   90.00
_cell.angle_beta   90.00
_cell.angle_gamma   90.00
#
_symmetry.space_group_name_H-M   'P 1'
#
loop_
_entity.id
_entity.type
_entity.pdbx_description
1 polymer ?
#
loop_
_entity_poly.entity_id
_entity_poly.type
_entity_poly.pdbx_seq_one_letter_code
_entity_poly.pdbx_strand_id
1 'polypeptide(L)'
;MIGLIKELFDASGLSGRAIADELAMSRKRFQTILNGGTPAPTIGEAIMIASALGAPAPDFLSEAERRIAAGADRSEVWAAPASAAPAPKPAASASSTGYRTRWAGVRALPRLGPTPEEQERMAARMADPHSRGGLPDDWGEEPQV
;
A
#
# COMPACT_ATOMS: atom_id res chain seq x y z
N MET A 1 -5.86 2.08 6.90
CA MET A 1 -5.70 0.62 7.07
C MET A 1 -6.06 0.17 8.47
N ILE A 2 -5.48 0.72 9.55
CA ILE A 2 -5.82 0.34 10.93
C ILE A 2 -7.29 0.64 11.27
N GLY A 3 -7.82 1.78 10.82
CA GLY A 3 -9.25 2.11 10.97
C GLY A 3 -10.18 1.06 10.34
N LEU A 4 -9.82 0.54 9.16
CA LEU A 4 -10.57 -0.54 8.50
C LEU A 4 -10.54 -1.84 9.30
N ILE A 5 -9.38 -2.20 9.88
CA ILE A 5 -9.26 -3.37 10.76
C ILE A 5 -10.14 -3.21 12.01
N LYS A 6 -10.18 -2.02 12.60
CA LYS A 6 -11.05 -1.72 13.75
C LYS A 6 -12.54 -1.88 13.41
N GLU A 7 -12.97 -1.32 12.28
CA GLU A 7 -14.36 -1.44 11.81
C GLU A 7 -14.76 -2.91 11.59
N LEU A 8 -13.89 -3.70 10.96
CA LEU A 8 -14.11 -5.14 10.78
C LEU A 8 -14.16 -5.88 12.12
N PHE A 9 -13.29 -5.52 13.05
CA PHE A 9 -13.27 -6.11 14.39
C PHE A 9 -14.55 -5.80 15.16
N ASP A 10 -15.00 -4.54 15.16
CA ASP A 10 -16.23 -4.12 15.82
C ASP A 10 -17.47 -4.80 15.20
N ALA A 11 -17.47 -4.97 13.87
CA ALA A 11 -18.55 -5.67 13.15
C ALA A 11 -18.57 -7.19 13.42
N SER A 12 -17.43 -7.80 13.73
CA SER A 12 -17.34 -9.25 13.94
C SER A 12 -17.98 -9.74 15.24
N GLY A 13 -18.12 -8.85 16.24
CA GLY A 13 -18.56 -9.23 17.59
C GLY A 13 -17.62 -10.19 18.34
N LEU A 14 -16.45 -10.51 17.75
CA LEU A 14 -15.48 -11.42 18.34
C LEU A 14 -14.68 -10.74 19.44
N SER A 15 -14.28 -11.51 20.45
CA SER A 15 -13.36 -11.00 21.45
C SER A 15 -11.95 -10.90 20.86
N GLY A 16 -11.19 -9.87 21.23
CA GLY A 16 -9.80 -9.74 20.79
C GLY A 16 -8.88 -10.87 21.28
N ARG A 17 -9.34 -11.67 22.26
CA ARG A 17 -8.64 -12.90 22.67
C ARG A 17 -8.89 -14.02 21.67
N ALA A 18 -10.14 -14.24 21.25
CA ALA A 18 -10.50 -15.27 20.29
C ALA A 18 -9.70 -15.11 18.98
N ILE A 19 -9.60 -13.88 18.47
CA ILE A 19 -8.83 -13.61 17.25
C ILE A 19 -7.32 -13.74 17.46
N ALA A 20 -6.79 -13.29 18.60
CA ALA A 20 -5.37 -13.45 18.89
C ALA A 20 -4.98 -14.94 18.96
N ASP A 21 -5.83 -15.75 19.59
CA ASP A 21 -5.65 -17.21 19.70
C ASP A 21 -5.75 -17.88 18.31
N GLU A 22 -6.72 -17.48 17.47
CA GLU A 22 -6.87 -17.97 16.09
C GLU A 22 -5.66 -17.65 15.20
N LEU A 23 -5.12 -16.44 15.31
CA LEU A 23 -3.99 -15.97 14.53
C LEU A 23 -2.62 -16.45 15.05
N ALA A 24 -2.59 -17.23 16.13
CA ALA A 24 -1.39 -17.56 16.89
C ALA A 24 -0.51 -16.32 17.21
N MET A 25 -1.18 -15.17 17.42
CA MET A 25 -0.54 -13.87 17.63
C MET A 25 -0.65 -13.50 19.11
N SER A 26 0.41 -12.88 19.67
CA SER A 26 0.30 -12.39 21.04
C SER A 26 -0.82 -11.35 21.17
N ARG A 27 -1.65 -11.47 22.21
CA ARG A 27 -2.73 -10.50 22.50
C ARG A 27 -2.20 -9.08 22.61
N LYS A 28 -0.99 -8.91 23.15
CA LYS A 28 -0.31 -7.61 23.22
C LYS A 28 -0.08 -7.04 21.81
N ARG A 29 0.45 -7.83 20.87
CA ARG A 29 0.68 -7.39 19.49
C ARG A 29 -0.62 -7.00 18.80
N PHE A 30 -1.66 -7.84 18.90
CA PHE A 30 -2.98 -7.55 18.33
C PHE A 30 -3.55 -6.23 18.86
N GLN A 31 -3.51 -6.02 20.19
CA GLN A 31 -3.96 -4.78 20.82
C GLN A 31 -3.10 -3.57 20.42
N THR A 32 -1.78 -3.72 20.30
CA THR A 32 -0.90 -2.66 19.79
C THR A 32 -1.30 -2.26 18.37
N ILE A 33 -1.63 -3.21 17.49
CA ILE A 33 -2.07 -2.93 16.12
C ILE A 33 -3.40 -2.18 16.11
N LEU A 34 -4.41 -2.66 16.86
CA LEU A 34 -5.70 -1.98 16.92
C LEU A 34 -5.56 -0.54 17.44
N ASN A 35 -4.71 -0.32 18.43
CA ASN A 35 -4.49 1.00 19.00
C ASN A 35 -3.58 1.91 18.14
N GLY A 36 -3.12 1.45 16.98
CA GLY A 36 -2.19 2.21 16.13
C GLY A 36 -0.82 2.44 16.76
N GLY A 37 -0.43 1.56 17.67
CA GLY A 37 0.85 1.64 18.37
C GLY A 37 2.05 1.22 17.50
N THR A 38 3.25 1.41 18.03
CA THR A 38 4.50 1.05 17.37
C THR A 38 5.00 -0.34 17.81
N PRO A 39 5.61 -1.13 16.91
CA PRO A 39 5.75 -0.86 15.47
C PRO A 39 4.42 -1.00 14.73
N ALA A 40 4.28 -0.28 13.61
CA ALA A 40 3.10 -0.41 12.75
C ALA A 40 2.88 -1.87 12.31
N PRO A 41 1.63 -2.26 12.00
CA PRO A 41 1.37 -3.57 11.41
C PRO A 41 2.07 -3.70 10.06
N THR A 42 2.63 -4.87 9.80
CA THR A 42 3.02 -5.28 8.45
C THR A 42 1.77 -5.52 7.60
N ILE A 43 1.92 -5.46 6.27
CA ILE A 43 0.83 -5.79 5.34
C ILE A 43 0.33 -7.22 5.59
N GLY A 44 1.24 -8.16 5.86
CA GLY A 44 0.89 -9.54 6.20
C GLY A 44 0.03 -9.64 7.46
N GLU A 45 0.40 -8.94 8.54
CA GLU A 45 -0.41 -8.89 9.76
C GLU A 45 -1.80 -8.30 9.51
N ALA A 46 -1.88 -7.22 8.71
CA ALA A 46 -3.16 -6.60 8.36
C ALA A 46 -4.06 -7.54 7.58
N ILE A 47 -3.53 -8.24 6.57
CA ILE A 47 -4.27 -9.21 5.75
C ILE A 47 -4.71 -10.42 6.59
N MET A 48 -3.82 -10.95 7.43
CA MET A 48 -4.16 -12.08 8.30
C MET A 48 -5.32 -11.72 9.23
N ILE A 49 -5.25 -10.54 9.88
CA ILE A 49 -6.33 -10.06 10.76
C ILE A 49 -7.62 -9.86 9.98
N ALA A 50 -7.58 -9.21 8.82
CA ALA A 50 -8.76 -9.01 7.98
C ALA A 50 -9.40 -10.33 7.55
N SER A 51 -8.57 -11.32 7.20
CA SER A 51 -9.04 -12.65 6.78
C SER A 51 -9.73 -13.40 7.92
N ALA A 52 -9.16 -13.36 9.14
CA ALA A 52 -9.80 -13.94 10.32
C ALA A 52 -11.12 -13.23 10.69
N LEU A 53 -11.25 -11.95 10.33
CA LEU A 53 -12.49 -11.18 10.45
C LEU A 53 -13.49 -11.42 9.31
N GLY A 54 -13.19 -12.33 8.38
CA GLY A 54 -14.07 -12.68 7.27
C GLY A 54 -13.98 -11.73 6.06
N ALA A 55 -13.00 -10.84 6.02
CA ALA A 55 -12.74 -9.98 4.86
C ALA A 55 -11.65 -10.59 3.96
N PRO A 56 -11.97 -10.96 2.70
CA PRO A 56 -10.97 -11.44 1.76
C PRO A 56 -9.86 -10.40 1.53
N ALA A 57 -8.62 -10.89 1.41
CA ALA A 57 -7.45 -10.05 1.15
C ALA A 57 -7.60 -9.04 -0.01
N PRO A 58 -8.12 -9.41 -1.21
CA PRO A 58 -8.24 -8.46 -2.31
C PRO A 58 -9.24 -7.33 -2.00
N ASP A 59 -10.35 -7.64 -1.34
CA ASP A 59 -11.38 -6.66 -0.98
C ASP A 59 -10.85 -5.69 0.08
N PHE A 60 -10.16 -6.24 1.09
CA PHE A 60 -9.52 -5.45 2.14
C PHE A 60 -8.45 -4.49 1.59
N LEU A 61 -7.58 -4.97 0.69
CA LEU A 61 -6.54 -4.14 0.09
C LEU A 61 -7.13 -3.06 -0.82
N SER A 62 -8.10 -3.41 -1.66
CA SER A 62 -8.79 -2.46 -2.53
C SER A 62 -9.47 -1.35 -1.70
N GLU A 63 -10.10 -1.71 -0.59
CA GLU A 63 -10.72 -0.76 0.32
C GLU A 63 -9.68 0.13 1.03
N ALA A 64 -8.59 -0.48 1.50
CA ALA A 64 -7.50 0.27 2.12
C ALA A 64 -6.89 1.28 1.15
N GLU A 65 -6.63 0.89 -0.10
CA GLU A 65 -6.12 1.76 -1.16
C GLU A 65 -7.09 2.90 -1.48
N ARG A 66 -8.39 2.59 -1.62
CA ARG A 66 -9.43 3.58 -1.85
C ARG A 66 -9.45 4.64 -0.74
N ARG A 67 -9.34 4.24 0.53
CA ARG A 67 -9.33 5.16 1.68
C ARG A 67 -8.07 6.01 1.75
N ILE A 68 -6.92 5.44 1.38
CA ILE A 68 -5.66 6.18 1.26
C ILE A 68 -5.77 7.24 0.16
N ALA A 69 -6.29 6.87 -1.01
CA ALA A 69 -6.53 7.79 -2.12
C ALA A 69 -7.52 8.91 -1.76
N ALA A 70 -8.57 8.58 -0.99
CA ALA A 70 -9.54 9.55 -0.47
C ALA A 70 -8.98 10.44 0.67
N GLY A 71 -7.76 10.18 1.15
CA GLY A 71 -7.15 10.93 2.26
C GLY A 71 -7.81 10.68 3.63
N ALA A 72 -8.63 9.64 3.75
CA ALA A 72 -9.38 9.32 4.97
C ALA A 72 -8.50 8.83 6.13
N ASP A 73 -7.25 8.44 5.84
CA ASP A 73 -6.30 7.90 6.82
C ASP A 73 -5.27 8.94 7.30
N ARG A 74 -5.55 10.24 7.10
CA ARG A 74 -4.63 11.33 7.49
C ARG A 74 -4.74 11.76 8.96
N SER A 75 -5.42 10.97 9.79
CA SER A 75 -5.64 11.26 11.21
C SER A 75 -4.81 10.34 12.10
N GLU A 76 -4.10 10.94 13.06
CA GLU A 76 -3.52 10.35 14.29
C GLU A 76 -2.05 9.90 14.37
N VAL A 77 -1.13 10.35 13.50
CA VAL A 77 0.34 10.21 13.80
C VAL A 77 1.09 11.54 13.85
N TRP A 78 0.41 12.69 13.67
CA TRP A 78 1.05 13.99 13.85
C TRP A 78 0.12 15.04 14.48
N ALA A 79 -0.40 14.74 15.67
CA ALA A 79 -0.82 15.77 16.60
C ALA A 79 0.33 16.00 17.60
N ALA A 80 1.24 16.92 17.28
CA ALA A 80 2.05 17.58 18.30
C ALA A 80 1.10 18.22 19.33
N PRO A 81 1.43 18.26 20.63
CA PRO A 81 0.51 18.78 21.64
C PRO A 81 0.23 20.25 21.34
N ALA A 82 -1.05 20.56 21.14
CA ALA A 82 -1.55 21.92 21.05
C ALA A 82 -1.40 22.60 22.41
N SER A 83 -0.43 23.50 22.51
CA SER A 83 -0.45 24.55 23.52
C SER A 83 -0.15 25.89 22.85
N ALA A 84 -1.11 26.81 23.04
CA ALA A 84 -1.15 28.23 22.67
C ALA A 84 -1.42 28.59 21.19
N ALA A 85 -2.54 29.28 20.98
CA ALA A 85 -2.79 30.17 19.86
C ALA A 85 -2.93 31.62 20.39
N PRO A 86 -2.87 32.70 19.58
CA PRO A 86 -2.43 32.82 18.17
C PRO A 86 -1.50 34.03 17.89
N ALA A 87 -0.81 34.01 16.74
CA ALA A 87 -0.58 35.23 15.92
C ALA A 87 -0.43 34.81 14.45
N PRO A 88 -1.10 35.47 13.49
CA PRO A 88 -1.06 35.06 12.08
C PRO A 88 0.16 35.65 11.39
N LYS A 89 0.86 34.83 10.59
CA LYS A 89 1.81 35.34 9.59
C LYS A 89 1.64 34.55 8.28
N PRO A 90 1.54 35.21 7.12
CA PRO A 90 1.00 34.61 5.92
C PRO A 90 1.98 33.64 5.25
N ALA A 91 1.37 32.64 4.58
CA ALA A 91 1.89 31.72 3.58
C ALA A 91 3.40 31.78 3.27
N ALA A 92 4.16 30.82 3.79
CA ALA A 92 5.42 30.42 3.20
C ALA A 92 5.17 29.18 2.31
N SER A 93 5.43 29.35 1.01
CA SER A 93 5.54 28.27 0.03
C SER A 93 6.20 27.04 0.66
N ALA A 94 5.60 25.86 0.45
CA ALA A 94 6.22 24.59 0.79
C ALA A 94 7.58 24.50 0.09
N SER A 95 8.63 24.84 0.83
CA SER A 95 10.00 24.87 0.35
C SER A 95 10.42 23.42 0.08
N SER A 96 10.45 23.05 -1.20
CA SER A 96 10.96 21.75 -1.70
C SER A 96 12.42 21.47 -1.28
N THR A 97 13.08 22.47 -0.70
CA THR A 97 14.38 22.40 -0.03
C THR A 97 14.46 21.23 0.95
N GLY A 98 13.41 20.98 1.75
CA GLY A 98 13.44 19.88 2.73
C GLY A 98 13.57 18.48 2.09
N TYR A 99 12.87 18.25 0.97
CA TYR A 99 12.95 17.00 0.22
C TYR A 99 14.31 16.85 -0.47
N ARG A 100 14.85 17.93 -1.05
CA ARG A 100 16.16 17.91 -1.72
C ARG A 100 17.31 17.67 -0.73
N THR A 101 17.26 18.26 0.46
CA THR A 101 18.32 18.10 1.48
C THR A 101 18.41 16.66 2.00
N ARG A 102 17.29 15.92 2.06
CA ARG A 102 17.29 14.50 2.49
C ARG A 102 18.14 13.59 1.58
N TRP A 103 18.37 13.99 0.33
CA TRP A 103 19.15 13.25 -0.66
C TRP A 103 20.49 13.91 -1.02
N ALA A 104 20.79 15.06 -0.41
CA ALA A 104 22.06 15.77 -0.61
C ALA A 104 23.19 14.98 0.08
N GLY A 105 23.93 14.20 -0.71
CA GLY A 105 25.03 13.35 -0.24
C GLY A 105 24.89 11.87 -0.60
N VAL A 106 23.73 11.44 -1.10
CA VAL A 106 23.59 10.12 -1.72
C VAL A 106 24.35 10.19 -3.05
N ARG A 107 25.47 9.45 -3.16
CA ARG A 107 26.19 9.30 -4.43
C ARG A 107 25.20 8.86 -5.50
N ALA A 108 25.22 9.51 -6.65
CA ALA A 108 24.40 9.12 -7.79
C ALA A 108 24.56 7.61 -8.00
N LEU A 109 23.45 6.88 -7.94
CA LEU A 109 23.44 5.46 -8.26
C LEU A 109 24.02 5.29 -9.67
N PRO A 110 24.82 4.25 -9.92
CA PRO A 110 25.18 3.89 -11.28
C PRO A 110 23.88 3.83 -12.08
N ARG A 111 23.83 4.51 -13.24
CA ARG A 111 22.67 4.46 -14.13
C ARG A 111 22.53 3.03 -14.67
N LEU A 112 21.89 2.16 -13.90
CA LEU A 112 21.55 0.78 -14.23
C LEU A 112 20.33 0.74 -15.17
N GLY A 113 20.31 1.67 -16.13
CA GLY A 113 19.29 1.73 -17.16
C GLY A 113 19.77 0.99 -18.41
N PRO A 114 18.83 0.51 -19.25
CA PRO A 114 19.16 -0.04 -20.55
C PRO A 114 19.98 0.98 -21.36
N THR A 115 21.01 0.51 -22.06
CA THR A 115 21.80 1.37 -22.95
C THR A 115 20.88 2.00 -24.01
N PRO A 116 21.27 3.12 -24.65
CA PRO A 116 20.48 3.70 -25.72
C PRO A 116 20.14 2.69 -26.83
N GLU A 117 21.08 1.82 -27.18
CA GLU A 117 20.90 0.72 -28.14
C GLU A 117 19.87 -0.31 -27.64
N GLU A 118 19.89 -0.64 -26.35
CA GLU A 118 18.91 -1.54 -25.73
C GLU A 118 17.51 -0.92 -25.74
N GLN A 119 17.42 0.39 -25.48
CA GLN A 119 16.16 1.13 -25.55
C GLN A 119 15.61 1.18 -26.97
N GLU A 120 16.46 1.34 -27.97
CA GLU A 120 16.07 1.30 -29.38
C GLU A 120 15.59 -0.10 -29.80
N ARG A 121 16.26 -1.16 -29.35
CA ARG A 121 15.79 -2.55 -29.56
C ARG A 121 14.43 -2.81 -28.90
N MET A 122 14.20 -2.28 -27.70
CA MET A 122 12.91 -2.41 -27.00
C MET A 122 11.81 -1.61 -27.72
N ALA A 123 12.11 -0.40 -28.17
CA ALA A 123 11.18 0.42 -28.95
C ALA A 123 10.81 -0.24 -30.28
N ALA A 124 11.78 -0.83 -30.98
CA ALA A 124 11.55 -1.56 -32.22
C ALA A 124 10.63 -2.78 -32.03
N ARG A 125 10.78 -3.54 -30.93
CA ARG A 125 9.88 -4.65 -30.60
C ARG A 125 8.44 -4.20 -30.32
N MET A 126 8.27 -3.02 -29.72
CA MET A 126 6.95 -2.45 -29.43
C MET A 126 6.30 -1.83 -30.66
N ALA A 127 7.11 -1.34 -31.62
CA ALA A 127 6.67 -0.79 -32.89
C ALA A 127 6.38 -1.85 -33.95
N ASP A 128 6.86 -3.09 -33.76
CA ASP A 128 6.59 -4.21 -34.66
C ASP A 128 5.20 -4.82 -34.38
N PRO A 129 4.21 -4.65 -35.30
CA PRO A 129 2.88 -5.22 -35.15
C PRO A 129 2.86 -6.76 -35.18
N HIS A 130 3.94 -7.41 -35.63
CA HIS A 130 4.06 -8.88 -35.65
C HIS A 130 4.65 -9.48 -34.37
N SER A 131 5.33 -8.68 -33.54
CA SER A 131 5.83 -9.10 -32.22
C SER A 131 4.77 -9.01 -31.11
N ARG A 132 3.59 -8.43 -31.41
CA ARG A 132 2.44 -8.35 -30.50
C ARG A 132 1.67 -9.67 -30.45
N GLY A 133 2.34 -10.74 -30.04
CA GLY A 133 1.71 -12.00 -29.64
C GLY A 133 0.64 -12.51 -30.61
N GLY A 134 1.08 -13.10 -31.73
CA GLY A 134 0.23 -14.06 -32.43
C GLY A 134 -0.11 -15.17 -31.44
N LEU A 135 -1.37 -15.24 -31.03
CA LEU A 135 -1.95 -16.45 -30.45
C LEU A 135 -1.65 -17.57 -31.47
N PRO A 136 -1.07 -18.73 -31.08
CA PRO A 136 -0.98 -19.83 -32.02
C PRO A 136 -2.38 -20.14 -32.52
N ASP A 137 -2.57 -20.17 -33.85
CA ASP A 137 -3.84 -20.41 -34.55
C ASP A 137 -4.50 -21.78 -34.22
N ASP A 138 -3.97 -22.53 -33.26
CA ASP A 138 -4.29 -23.95 -32.99
C ASP A 138 -5.11 -24.14 -31.70
N TRP A 139 -5.97 -23.18 -31.34
CA TRP A 139 -6.87 -23.27 -30.18
C TRP A 139 -8.34 -23.00 -30.55
N GLY A 140 -8.88 -23.76 -31.51
CA GLY A 140 -10.30 -23.71 -31.86
C GLY A 140 -10.73 -24.72 -32.92
N GLU A 141 -11.15 -25.90 -32.44
CA GLU A 141 -12.16 -26.83 -33.00
C GLU A 141 -12.44 -26.89 -34.51
N GLU A 142 -12.27 -28.08 -35.09
CA GLU A 142 -13.38 -28.74 -35.82
C GLU A 142 -13.41 -30.25 -35.50
N PRO A 143 -14.55 -30.78 -35.01
CA PRO A 143 -15.01 -32.06 -35.50
C PRO A 143 -16.36 -31.83 -36.17
N GLN A 144 -16.36 -31.84 -37.50
CA GLN A 144 -17.60 -31.97 -38.27
C GLN A 144 -17.44 -33.13 -39.25
N VAL A 145 -18.39 -34.06 -39.09
CA VAL A 145 -18.72 -35.32 -39.78
C VAL A 145 -17.92 -36.59 -39.47
#